data_AF-A0A847B5K9-F1
#
_entry.id   AF-A0A847B5K9-F1
#
_cell.length_a   1.000
_cell.length_b   1.000
_cell.length_c   1.000
_cell.angle_alpha   90.00
_cell.angle_beta   90.00
_cell.angle_gamma   90.00
#
_symmetry.space_group_name_H-M   'P 1'
#
loop_
_entity.id
_entity.type
_entity.pdbx_description
1 polymer ?
#
loop_
_entity_poly.entity_id
_entity_poly.type
_entity_poly.pdbx_seq_one_letter_code
_entity_poly.pdbx_strand_id
1 'polypeptide(L)'
;MFVRKKKNRSGTTSVVVVDKSHGKFKELVTIGISKNKEEINQLVQQGEEWISTYYGTRDIFKEQERIEEENKLINYFISNVENVLLNGTQILLDHVFQFIGFDQIGDDILKHLVTARISQPSSKAATVEYLKSYFDEDVELHNIYRYLDKLHKTQQELVQQISVEHTRKILGGKIGLVFYDVTTLYFETDEGDGFREKGWSKDGKHNLPQVVLGLLVSKDGYPLSYSLFNGSQYEARTMIPIVEDFVNRFELKDFVVVADSGLMNKKNLALLETGGYKYIIGARIKNESERIKQWILSLEKQKGLFHETKKDNTRLIIGYTDERARKDRYNRDKGIKRLRSAYKSGTITKKDINKRGYNKFLELSENVTVKISEDRIRDDEKWDGLKGYITNTHLPADEVCKQYNELWVIERAYRITKGTLEMRPMFHFTPKRIEAHVCICFVAYKVYKELERILKISDINLSVDKVLSIAKTITTIKIRLPSSGTIKTKTMLLTPKHKSISMLFDENFWKTF
;
A
#
# COMPACT_ATOMS: atom_id res chain seq x y z
N MET A 1 30.20 6.93 65.40
CA MET A 1 31.28 6.00 64.96
C MET A 1 32.22 6.73 64.02
N PHE A 2 33.48 6.32 63.92
CA PHE A 2 34.41 6.87 62.94
C PHE A 2 35.49 5.86 62.57
N VAL A 3 36.14 6.06 61.42
CA VAL A 3 37.26 5.23 60.97
C VAL A 3 38.54 5.68 61.67
N ARG A 4 39.29 4.73 62.23
CA ARG A 4 40.55 4.98 62.92
C ARG A 4 41.68 4.16 62.30
N LYS A 5 42.79 4.83 61.99
CA LYS A 5 44.06 4.20 61.62
C LYS A 5 44.82 3.79 62.89
N LYS A 6 44.97 2.49 63.13
CA LYS A 6 45.68 1.92 64.28
C LYS A 6 47.02 1.34 63.83
N LYS A 7 48.13 1.95 64.25
CA LYS A 7 49.48 1.42 63.96
C LYS A 7 49.78 0.23 64.85
N ASN A 8 50.14 -0.89 64.24
CA ASN A 8 50.50 -2.12 64.93
C ASN A 8 52.01 -2.18 65.20
N ARG A 9 52.39 -2.92 66.24
CA ARG A 9 53.82 -3.14 66.59
C ARG A 9 54.63 -3.81 65.46
N SER A 10 53.96 -4.50 64.52
CA SER A 10 54.56 -5.12 63.33
C SER A 10 54.82 -4.16 62.15
N GLY A 11 54.53 -2.86 62.33
CA GLY A 11 54.70 -1.83 61.30
C GLY A 11 53.55 -1.72 60.28
N THR A 12 52.52 -2.55 60.38
CA THR A 12 51.28 -2.41 59.59
C THR A 12 50.32 -1.40 60.23
N THR A 13 49.39 -0.85 59.44
CA THR A 13 48.28 -0.04 59.95
C THR A 13 46.97 -0.81 59.73
N SER A 14 46.25 -1.09 60.81
CA SER A 14 44.88 -1.59 60.75
C SER A 14 43.92 -0.42 60.60
N VAL A 15 42.98 -0.52 59.66
CA VAL A 15 41.87 0.42 59.53
C VAL A 15 40.65 -0.20 60.20
N VAL A 16 40.20 0.42 61.28
CA VAL A 16 39.10 -0.10 62.12
C VAL A 16 37.99 0.95 62.25
N VAL A 17 36.75 0.50 62.32
CA VAL A 17 35.61 1.35 62.67
C VAL A 17 35.42 1.28 64.18
N VAL A 18 35.40 2.44 64.84
CA VAL A 18 35.22 2.55 66.29
C VAL A 18 33.95 3.30 66.64
N ASP A 19 33.29 2.85 67.69
CA ASP A 19 32.24 3.62 68.38
C ASP A 19 32.77 4.22 69.68
N LYS A 20 32.35 5.46 69.97
CA LYS A 20 32.67 6.22 71.19
C LYS A 20 31.43 6.88 71.81
N SER A 21 30.23 6.48 71.38
CA SER A 21 28.93 7.00 71.84
C SER A 21 28.76 6.99 73.37
N HIS A 22 29.30 5.98 74.06
CA HIS A 22 29.22 5.83 75.52
C HIS A 22 30.52 6.22 76.26
N GLY A 23 31.36 7.06 75.68
CA GLY A 23 32.62 7.54 76.31
C GLY A 23 33.76 6.52 76.33
N LYS A 24 33.48 5.22 76.15
CA LYS A 24 34.49 4.16 75.94
C LYS A 24 34.63 3.82 74.46
N PHE A 25 35.86 3.59 74.02
CA PHE A 25 36.13 3.13 72.65
C PHE A 25 35.79 1.65 72.50
N LYS A 26 34.92 1.33 71.55
CA LYS A 26 34.62 -0.05 71.14
C LYS A 26 34.96 -0.20 69.65
N GLU A 27 35.89 -1.10 69.33
CA GLU A 27 36.15 -1.51 67.95
C GLU A 27 34.99 -2.39 67.47
N LEU A 28 34.32 -1.97 66.39
CA LEU A 28 33.14 -2.67 65.85
C LEU A 28 33.53 -3.65 64.76
N VAL A 29 34.36 -3.20 63.81
CA VAL A 29 34.87 -4.03 62.72
C VAL A 29 36.25 -3.56 62.30
N THR A 30 37.09 -4.51 61.87
CA THR A 30 38.34 -4.22 61.17
C THR A 30 38.09 -4.35 59.67
N ILE A 31 38.31 -3.28 58.92
CA ILE A 31 38.09 -3.25 57.46
C ILE A 31 39.26 -3.94 56.75
N GLY A 32 40.49 -3.70 57.22
CA GLY A 32 41.68 -4.36 56.68
C GLY A 32 42.97 -3.87 57.33
N ILE A 33 44.09 -4.48 56.95
CA ILE A 33 45.42 -4.20 57.50
C ILE A 33 46.41 -4.12 56.34
N SER A 34 47.13 -3.00 56.20
CA SER A 34 48.15 -2.86 55.16
C SER A 34 49.37 -2.06 55.65
N LYS A 35 50.50 -2.20 54.93
CA LYS A 35 51.69 -1.34 55.06
C LYS A 35 51.73 -0.24 54.00
N ASN A 36 50.95 -0.36 52.92
CA ASN A 36 50.93 0.58 51.80
C ASN A 36 49.98 1.76 52.09
N LYS A 37 50.45 3.00 51.89
CA LYS A 37 49.65 4.22 52.14
C LYS A 37 48.42 4.34 51.24
N GLU A 38 48.50 3.94 49.98
CA GLU A 38 47.36 4.03 49.05
C GLU A 38 46.26 3.04 49.43
N GLU A 39 46.66 1.80 49.73
CA GLU A 39 45.75 0.75 50.19
C GLU A 39 45.12 1.10 51.55
N ILE A 40 45.88 1.72 52.47
CA ILE A 40 45.33 2.26 53.72
C ILE A 40 44.28 3.33 53.46
N ASN A 41 44.43 4.18 52.44
CA ASN A 41 43.42 5.20 52.11
C ASN A 41 42.16 4.58 51.49
N GLN A 42 42.30 3.56 50.64
CA GLN A 42 41.16 2.79 50.13
C GLN A 42 40.40 2.09 51.26
N LEU A 43 41.11 1.46 52.20
CA LEU A 43 40.52 0.82 53.38
C LEU A 43 39.80 1.83 54.29
N VAL A 44 40.24 3.09 54.33
CA VAL A 44 39.53 4.16 55.06
C VAL A 44 38.22 4.51 54.39
N GLN A 45 38.22 4.68 53.07
CA GLN A 45 37.01 4.96 52.30
C GLN A 45 35.97 3.83 52.45
N GLN A 46 36.43 2.57 52.39
CA GLN A 46 35.58 1.41 52.65
C GLN A 46 35.03 1.39 54.10
N GLY A 47 35.81 1.85 55.06
CA GLY A 47 35.34 2.00 56.44
C GLY A 47 34.27 3.09 56.60
N GLU A 48 34.37 4.17 55.84
CA GLU A 48 33.35 5.24 55.81
C GLU A 48 32.06 4.76 55.13
N GLU A 49 32.15 3.99 54.05
CA GLU A 49 31.02 3.32 53.40
C GLU A 49 30.37 2.27 54.31
N TRP A 50 31.16 1.55 55.10
CA TRP A 50 30.63 0.61 56.09
C TRP A 50 29.82 1.35 57.15
N ILE A 51 30.31 2.49 57.65
CA ILE A 51 29.59 3.32 58.64
C ILE A 51 28.27 3.84 58.04
N SER A 52 28.25 4.31 56.79
CA SER A 52 27.04 4.81 56.15
C SER A 52 25.99 3.72 55.96
N THR A 53 26.42 2.49 55.67
CA THR A 53 25.53 1.33 55.50
C THR A 53 25.01 0.80 56.85
N TYR A 54 25.84 0.81 57.90
CA TYR A 54 25.52 0.24 59.22
C TYR A 54 24.37 0.94 59.95
N TYR A 55 24.19 2.25 59.77
CA TYR A 55 23.09 3.00 60.40
C TYR A 55 21.76 2.92 59.63
N GLY A 56 21.73 2.36 58.42
CA GLY A 56 20.52 2.36 57.59
C GLY A 56 20.01 3.77 57.21
N THR A 57 20.74 4.83 57.54
CA THR A 57 20.42 6.20 57.14
C THR A 57 20.76 6.36 55.67
N ARG A 58 19.73 6.36 54.82
CA ARG A 58 19.84 6.98 53.50
C ARG A 58 20.19 8.44 53.74
N ASP A 59 21.35 8.85 53.24
CA ASP A 59 21.83 10.22 53.37
C ASP A 59 20.96 11.14 52.49
N ILE A 60 19.97 11.78 53.11
CA ILE A 60 18.97 12.64 52.45
C ILE A 60 19.66 13.76 51.65
N PHE A 61 20.82 14.24 52.11
CA PHE A 61 21.56 15.29 51.41
C PHE A 61 22.24 14.78 50.13
N LYS A 62 22.82 13.57 50.16
CA LYS A 62 23.34 12.93 48.93
C LYS A 62 22.25 12.54 47.95
N GLU A 63 21.08 12.13 48.46
CA GLU A 63 19.91 11.83 47.61
C GLU A 63 19.38 13.11 46.96
N GLN A 64 19.36 14.23 47.70
CA GLN A 64 18.94 15.54 47.20
C GLN A 64 19.97 16.14 46.22
N GLU A 65 21.28 16.03 46.49
CA GLU A 65 22.34 16.40 45.54
C GLU A 65 22.23 15.60 44.24
N ARG A 66 21.98 14.28 44.33
CA ARG A 66 21.79 13.43 43.15
C ARG A 66 20.55 13.82 42.34
N ILE A 67 19.43 14.13 43.00
CA ILE A 67 18.21 14.62 42.34
C ILE A 67 18.49 15.97 41.65
N GLU A 68 19.24 16.87 42.29
CA GLU A 68 19.65 18.14 41.68
C GLU A 68 20.57 17.95 40.47
N GLU A 69 21.53 17.03 40.54
CA GLU A 69 22.39 16.68 39.42
C GLU A 69 21.60 16.06 38.25
N GLU A 70 20.69 15.12 38.53
CA GLU A 70 19.78 14.53 37.54
C GLU A 70 18.92 15.62 36.86
N ASN A 71 18.37 16.55 37.65
CA ASN A 71 17.59 17.68 37.12
C ASN A 71 18.46 18.62 36.26
N LYS A 72 19.69 18.92 36.67
CA LYS A 72 20.62 19.74 35.87
C LYS A 72 20.93 19.06 34.54
N LEU A 73 21.21 17.77 34.54
CA LEU A 73 21.47 16.99 33.32
C LEU A 73 20.24 16.96 32.39
N ILE A 74 19.05 16.75 32.92
CA ILE A 74 17.81 16.75 32.15
C ILE A 74 17.52 18.14 31.58
N ASN A 75 17.61 19.20 32.38
CA ASN A 75 17.40 20.57 31.94
C ASN A 75 18.41 20.96 30.85
N TYR A 76 19.67 20.56 31.02
CA TYR A 76 20.71 20.73 30.01
C TYR A 76 20.39 19.96 28.73
N PHE A 77 19.89 18.73 28.83
CA PHE A 77 19.47 17.98 27.64
C PHE A 77 18.32 18.68 26.91
N ILE A 78 17.25 19.05 27.63
CA ILE A 78 16.06 19.68 27.07
C ILE A 78 16.39 21.02 26.42
N SER A 79 17.24 21.85 27.04
CA SER A 79 17.64 23.15 26.48
C SER A 79 18.40 23.05 25.16
N ASN A 80 18.94 21.86 24.84
CA ASN A 80 19.70 21.60 23.62
C ASN A 80 18.89 20.83 22.55
N VAL A 81 17.63 20.50 22.83
CA VAL A 81 16.71 19.97 21.82
C VAL A 81 16.35 21.10 20.86
N GLU A 82 16.80 20.97 19.62
CA GLU A 82 16.58 21.98 18.57
C GLU A 82 15.23 21.77 17.90
N ASN A 83 14.84 20.52 17.65
CA ASN A 83 13.56 20.20 17.02
C ASN A 83 13.09 18.77 17.36
N VAL A 84 11.78 18.55 17.33
CA VAL A 84 11.11 17.25 17.46
C VAL A 84 10.21 17.05 16.25
N LEU A 85 10.58 16.11 15.38
CA LEU A 85 9.89 15.85 14.12
C LEU A 85 8.99 14.62 14.22
N LEU A 86 7.77 14.70 13.71
CA LEU A 86 6.84 13.56 13.56
C LEU A 86 7.04 12.88 12.19
N ASN A 87 8.27 12.45 11.93
CA ASN A 87 8.71 12.06 10.59
C ASN A 87 8.88 10.54 10.37
N GLY A 88 8.40 9.68 11.28
CA GLY A 88 8.59 8.24 11.15
C GLY A 88 8.00 7.64 9.86
N THR A 89 6.89 8.20 9.36
CA THR A 89 6.32 7.76 8.07
C THR A 89 7.19 8.16 6.89
N GLN A 90 7.78 9.36 6.92
CA GLN A 90 8.69 9.82 5.87
C GLN A 90 9.94 8.95 5.82
N ILE A 91 10.60 8.70 6.97
CA ILE A 91 11.79 7.83 7.03
C ILE A 91 11.51 6.46 6.41
N LEU A 92 10.39 5.83 6.81
CA LEU A 92 10.00 4.52 6.29
C LEU A 92 9.76 4.55 4.77
N LEU A 93 8.98 5.52 4.29
CA LEU A 93 8.61 5.59 2.88
C LEU A 93 9.77 6.03 1.99
N ASP A 94 10.69 6.83 2.50
CA ASP A 94 11.90 7.27 1.79
C ASP A 94 12.79 6.07 1.45
N HIS A 95 12.95 5.12 2.38
CA HIS A 95 13.68 3.87 2.09
C HIS A 95 13.01 3.05 0.99
N VAL A 96 11.68 2.91 1.02
CA VAL A 96 10.94 2.19 -0.04
C VAL A 96 11.05 2.92 -1.38
N PHE A 97 10.95 4.24 -1.37
CA PHE A 97 11.05 5.09 -2.56
C PHE A 97 12.42 4.97 -3.23
N GLN A 98 13.50 4.99 -2.44
CA GLN A 98 14.87 4.75 -2.89
C GLN A 98 15.08 3.31 -3.36
N PHE A 99 14.57 2.32 -2.63
CA PHE A 99 14.67 0.91 -3.00
C PHE A 99 14.05 0.64 -4.38
N ILE A 100 12.92 1.30 -4.69
CA ILE A 100 12.31 1.20 -6.02
C ILE A 100 13.18 1.86 -7.10
N GLY A 101 13.99 2.85 -6.73
CA GLY A 101 14.86 3.62 -7.62
C GLY A 101 14.27 4.96 -8.05
N PHE A 102 13.22 5.47 -7.38
CA PHE A 102 12.59 6.75 -7.73
C PHE A 102 13.43 7.98 -7.34
N ASP A 103 14.48 7.80 -6.54
CA ASP A 103 15.48 8.81 -6.23
C ASP A 103 16.23 9.31 -7.48
N GLN A 104 16.30 8.49 -8.54
CA GLN A 104 16.84 8.87 -9.85
C GLN A 104 16.11 10.05 -10.52
N ILE A 105 14.88 10.37 -10.09
CA ILE A 105 14.14 11.54 -10.56
C ILE A 105 14.83 12.85 -10.15
N GLY A 106 15.59 12.83 -9.05
CA GLY A 106 16.38 13.98 -8.58
C GLY A 106 15.56 15.17 -8.10
N ASP A 107 14.33 14.94 -7.61
CA ASP A 107 13.44 16.01 -7.14
C ASP A 107 12.71 15.60 -5.85
N ASP A 108 13.05 16.27 -4.74
CA ASP A 108 12.47 16.01 -3.43
C ASP A 108 10.98 16.35 -3.35
N ILE A 109 10.47 17.25 -4.21
CA ILE A 109 9.04 17.58 -4.22
C ILE A 109 8.22 16.35 -4.57
N LEU A 110 8.68 15.49 -5.49
CA LEU A 110 7.96 14.24 -5.81
C LEU A 110 7.85 13.35 -4.58
N LYS A 111 8.98 13.15 -3.90
CA LYS A 111 9.08 12.33 -2.70
C LYS A 111 8.15 12.85 -1.61
N HIS A 112 8.16 14.15 -1.33
CA HIS A 112 7.25 14.78 -0.38
C HIS A 112 5.78 14.61 -0.77
N LEU A 113 5.44 14.82 -2.04
CA LEU A 113 4.07 14.65 -2.54
C LEU A 113 3.58 13.20 -2.46
N VAL A 114 4.47 12.23 -2.72
CA VAL A 114 4.18 10.80 -2.63
C VAL A 114 4.02 10.37 -1.18
N THR A 115 4.96 10.75 -0.31
CA THR A 115 4.89 10.48 1.13
C THR A 115 3.61 11.05 1.73
N ALA A 116 3.30 12.32 1.44
CA ALA A 116 2.05 12.94 1.87
C ALA A 116 0.81 12.26 1.28
N ARG A 117 0.85 11.79 0.04
CA ARG A 117 -0.28 11.05 -0.58
C ARG A 117 -0.56 9.72 0.12
N ILE A 118 0.48 9.04 0.60
CA ILE A 118 0.35 7.76 1.33
C ILE A 118 -0.03 8.00 2.79
N SER A 119 0.55 9.01 3.43
CA SER A 119 0.36 9.26 4.86
C SER A 119 -0.92 10.06 5.16
N GLN A 120 -1.16 11.14 4.42
CA GLN A 120 -2.24 12.09 4.69
C GLN A 120 -2.79 12.65 3.35
N PRO A 121 -3.46 11.81 2.55
CA PRO A 121 -4.03 12.22 1.28
C PRO A 121 -4.95 13.44 1.47
N SER A 122 -4.73 14.49 0.67
CA SER A 122 -5.46 15.76 0.77
C SER A 122 -5.26 16.62 -0.49
N SER A 123 -5.79 17.85 -0.51
CA SER A 123 -5.52 18.82 -1.59
C SER A 123 -4.04 19.27 -1.56
N LYS A 124 -3.53 19.86 -2.66
CA LYS A 124 -2.14 20.37 -2.67
C LYS A 124 -1.91 21.49 -1.67
N ALA A 125 -2.92 22.32 -1.42
CA ALA A 125 -2.86 23.36 -0.39
C ALA A 125 -2.70 22.76 1.01
N ALA A 126 -3.55 21.78 1.37
CA ALA A 126 -3.44 21.08 2.65
C ALA A 126 -2.14 20.27 2.76
N THR A 127 -1.60 19.77 1.65
CA THR A 127 -0.30 19.09 1.64
C THR A 127 0.83 20.02 2.05
N VAL A 128 0.84 21.30 1.61
CA VAL A 128 1.85 22.29 2.04
C VAL A 128 1.82 22.49 3.55
N GLU A 129 0.63 22.68 4.12
CA GLU A 129 0.46 22.86 5.56
C GLU A 129 0.94 21.63 6.34
N TYR A 130 0.65 20.43 5.82
CA TYR A 130 1.12 19.17 6.39
C TYR A 130 2.64 19.05 6.36
N LEU A 131 3.28 19.35 5.23
CA LEU A 131 4.74 19.26 5.11
C LEU A 131 5.46 20.22 6.07
N LYS A 132 4.98 21.46 6.16
CA LYS A 132 5.50 22.46 7.09
C LYS A 132 5.33 22.04 8.54
N SER A 133 4.14 21.56 8.92
CA SER A 133 3.82 21.27 10.32
C SER A 133 4.44 19.97 10.84
N TYR A 134 4.64 18.95 10.00
CA TYR A 134 5.07 17.61 10.43
C TYR A 134 6.51 17.27 10.07
N PHE A 135 7.06 17.88 9.02
CA PHE A 135 8.41 17.59 8.53
C PHE A 135 9.36 18.79 8.55
N ASP A 136 8.88 19.98 8.95
CA ASP A 136 9.67 21.23 8.96
C ASP A 136 10.16 21.62 7.54
N GLU A 137 9.35 21.28 6.54
CA GLU A 137 9.63 21.53 5.12
C GLU A 137 8.80 22.72 4.62
N ASP A 138 9.45 23.86 4.36
CA ASP A 138 8.77 25.09 3.92
C ASP A 138 8.62 25.14 2.38
N VAL A 139 7.74 24.28 1.86
CA VAL A 139 7.45 24.20 0.42
C VAL A 139 6.30 25.14 0.06
N GLU A 140 6.57 26.18 -0.71
CA GLU A 140 5.51 27.08 -1.19
C GLU A 140 4.57 26.39 -2.19
N LEU A 141 3.27 26.66 -2.08
CA LEU A 141 2.24 26.04 -2.92
C LEU A 141 2.47 26.25 -4.43
N HIS A 142 2.98 27.42 -4.83
CA HIS A 142 3.24 27.71 -6.23
C HIS A 142 4.40 26.86 -6.78
N ASN A 143 5.36 26.47 -5.95
CA ASN A 143 6.44 25.55 -6.33
C ASN A 143 5.90 24.14 -6.58
N ILE A 144 4.92 23.68 -5.78
CA ILE A 144 4.22 22.42 -6.06
C ILE A 144 3.52 22.48 -7.42
N TYR A 145 2.80 23.55 -7.73
CA TYR A 145 2.11 23.65 -9.03
C TYR A 145 3.09 23.70 -10.21
N ARG A 146 4.19 24.44 -10.09
CA ARG A 146 5.28 24.43 -11.10
C ARG A 146 5.88 23.04 -11.24
N TYR A 147 6.04 22.31 -10.13
CA TYR A 147 6.52 20.95 -10.14
C TYR A 147 5.55 19.99 -10.84
N LEU A 148 4.24 20.12 -10.65
CA LEU A 148 3.27 19.32 -11.41
C LEU A 148 3.42 19.53 -12.92
N ASP A 149 3.61 20.77 -13.34
CA ASP A 149 3.80 21.11 -14.75
C ASP A 149 5.14 20.52 -15.29
N LYS A 150 6.21 20.52 -14.48
CA LYS A 150 7.50 19.85 -14.78
C LYS A 150 7.33 18.34 -14.87
N LEU A 151 6.71 17.71 -13.87
CA LEU A 151 6.49 16.27 -13.78
C LEU A 151 5.79 15.75 -15.03
N HIS A 152 4.70 16.40 -15.43
CA HIS A 152 4.00 16.08 -16.67
C HIS A 152 4.89 16.21 -17.90
N LYS A 153 5.68 17.28 -18.02
CA LYS A 153 6.46 17.58 -19.22
C LYS A 153 7.68 16.68 -19.40
N THR A 154 8.39 16.33 -18.32
CA THR A 154 9.75 15.77 -18.44
C THR A 154 10.01 14.50 -17.63
N GLN A 155 9.19 14.15 -16.63
CA GLN A 155 9.54 13.07 -15.69
C GLN A 155 8.56 11.88 -15.70
N GLN A 156 7.37 12.02 -16.29
CA GLN A 156 6.37 10.94 -16.33
C GLN A 156 6.88 9.65 -16.98
N GLU A 157 7.63 9.77 -18.07
CA GLU A 157 8.17 8.60 -18.77
C GLU A 157 9.19 7.86 -17.92
N LEU A 158 10.13 8.59 -17.31
CA LEU A 158 11.13 8.04 -16.41
C LEU A 158 10.49 7.35 -15.18
N VAL A 159 9.43 7.94 -14.62
CA VAL A 159 8.66 7.31 -13.53
C VAL A 159 8.10 5.95 -13.94
N GLN A 160 7.49 5.86 -15.12
CA GLN A 160 6.95 4.58 -15.60
C GLN A 160 8.06 3.58 -15.89
N GLN A 161 9.18 4.03 -16.47
CA GLN A 161 10.35 3.19 -16.71
C GLN A 161 10.90 2.57 -15.43
N ILE A 162 11.14 3.39 -14.39
CA ILE A 162 11.59 2.91 -13.07
C ILE A 162 10.60 1.87 -12.53
N SER A 163 9.29 2.11 -12.64
CA SER A 163 8.27 1.17 -12.16
C SER A 163 8.32 -0.18 -12.89
N VAL A 164 8.47 -0.16 -14.21
CA VAL A 164 8.57 -1.36 -15.05
C VAL A 164 9.84 -2.14 -14.76
N GLU A 165 10.98 -1.47 -14.75
CA GLU A 165 12.29 -2.09 -14.49
C GLU A 165 12.36 -2.71 -13.10
N HIS A 166 11.90 -1.99 -12.08
CA HIS A 166 11.78 -2.54 -10.75
C HIS A 166 10.87 -3.78 -10.72
N THR A 167 9.68 -3.72 -11.35
CA THR A 167 8.78 -4.88 -11.41
C THR A 167 9.44 -6.07 -12.10
N ARG A 168 10.17 -5.82 -13.20
CA ARG A 168 10.90 -6.85 -13.93
C ARG A 168 11.96 -7.52 -13.05
N LYS A 169 12.71 -6.76 -12.24
CA LYS A 169 13.68 -7.30 -11.28
C LYS A 169 13.00 -8.19 -10.23
N ILE A 170 11.92 -7.71 -9.60
CA ILE A 170 11.19 -8.46 -8.57
C ILE A 170 10.58 -9.77 -9.10
N LEU A 171 10.15 -9.79 -10.37
CA LEU A 171 9.55 -10.98 -11.00
C LEU A 171 10.59 -11.90 -11.68
N GLY A 172 11.88 -11.76 -11.38
CA GLY A 172 12.92 -12.67 -11.88
C GLY A 172 13.33 -12.40 -13.33
N GLY A 173 13.26 -11.15 -13.78
CA GLY A 173 13.76 -10.68 -15.07
C GLY A 173 12.73 -10.64 -16.21
N LYS A 174 11.50 -11.14 -15.99
CA LYS A 174 10.41 -11.11 -16.98
C LYS A 174 9.10 -10.64 -16.34
N ILE A 175 8.24 -9.98 -17.12
CA ILE A 175 6.90 -9.59 -16.65
C ILE A 175 5.92 -10.77 -16.77
N GLY A 176 5.90 -11.45 -17.93
CA GLY A 176 5.13 -12.67 -18.19
C GLY A 176 3.61 -12.49 -18.28
N LEU A 177 3.02 -11.66 -17.44
CA LEU A 177 1.57 -11.45 -17.36
C LEU A 177 1.25 -9.96 -17.21
N VAL A 178 0.31 -9.48 -18.03
CA VAL A 178 -0.12 -8.08 -18.02
C VAL A 178 -1.64 -8.04 -17.95
N PHE A 179 -2.16 -7.49 -16.86
CA PHE A 179 -3.58 -7.20 -16.67
C PHE A 179 -3.88 -5.80 -17.21
N TYR A 180 -4.95 -5.71 -18.00
CA TYR A 180 -5.49 -4.45 -18.45
C TYR A 180 -6.95 -4.31 -18.03
N ASP A 181 -7.24 -3.19 -17.38
CA ASP A 181 -8.59 -2.71 -17.15
C ASP A 181 -8.58 -1.18 -17.22
N VAL A 182 -9.76 -0.62 -17.28
CA VAL A 182 -9.99 0.82 -17.21
C VAL A 182 -10.82 1.15 -16.00
N THR A 183 -10.68 2.37 -15.51
CA THR A 183 -11.58 2.92 -14.51
C THR A 183 -11.89 4.37 -14.81
N THR A 184 -12.99 4.88 -14.26
CA THR A 184 -13.34 6.30 -14.39
C THR A 184 -12.93 7.10 -13.17
N LEU A 185 -12.49 8.33 -13.41
CA LEU A 185 -12.27 9.36 -12.40
C LEU A 185 -13.21 10.54 -12.70
N TYR A 186 -14.25 10.71 -11.88
CA TYR A 186 -15.20 11.82 -12.02
C TYR A 186 -14.71 13.08 -11.32
N PHE A 187 -15.24 14.22 -11.74
CA PHE A 187 -14.96 15.55 -11.19
C PHE A 187 -16.25 16.15 -10.64
N GLU A 188 -16.14 16.92 -9.56
CA GLU A 188 -17.28 17.63 -8.96
C GLU A 188 -17.50 18.97 -9.69
N THR A 189 -17.92 18.87 -10.94
CA THR A 189 -18.24 20.00 -11.82
C THR A 189 -19.30 19.57 -12.82
N ASP A 190 -20.04 20.51 -13.40
CA ASP A 190 -21.11 20.19 -14.36
C ASP A 190 -20.65 20.25 -15.82
N GLU A 191 -19.55 20.95 -16.10
CA GLU A 191 -19.08 21.28 -17.45
C GLU A 191 -17.92 20.40 -17.90
N GLY A 192 -18.04 19.89 -19.12
CA GLY A 192 -16.93 19.23 -19.82
C GLY A 192 -16.04 20.26 -20.53
N ASP A 193 -14.81 19.84 -20.85
CA ASP A 193 -13.80 20.71 -21.48
C ASP A 193 -13.04 20.03 -22.63
N GLY A 194 -13.63 18.99 -23.22
CA GLY A 194 -13.02 18.22 -24.30
C GLY A 194 -11.98 17.19 -23.83
N PHE A 195 -11.47 17.27 -22.59
CA PHE A 195 -10.73 16.16 -21.97
C PHE A 195 -11.59 15.46 -20.92
N ARG A 196 -12.20 16.25 -20.04
CA ARG A 196 -13.17 15.79 -19.05
C ARG A 196 -14.54 15.81 -19.71
N GLU A 197 -15.13 14.65 -19.92
CA GLU A 197 -16.43 14.54 -20.60
C GLU A 197 -17.35 13.58 -19.88
N LYS A 198 -18.66 13.79 -20.02
CA LYS A 198 -19.67 12.88 -19.47
C LYS A 198 -19.66 11.57 -20.26
N GLY A 199 -19.86 10.46 -19.57
CA GLY A 199 -19.81 9.15 -20.21
C GLY A 199 -20.26 8.02 -19.31
N TRP A 200 -19.95 6.79 -19.73
CA TRP A 200 -20.18 5.63 -18.89
C TRP A 200 -19.24 5.67 -17.68
N SER A 201 -19.80 5.72 -16.47
CA SER A 201 -19.05 5.84 -15.23
C SER A 201 -19.09 4.51 -14.47
N LYS A 202 -17.91 3.93 -14.17
CA LYS A 202 -17.83 2.73 -13.32
C LYS A 202 -18.26 3.01 -11.88
N ASP A 203 -18.30 4.27 -11.46
CA ASP A 203 -18.76 4.71 -10.14
C ASP A 203 -20.25 5.15 -10.14
N GLY A 204 -20.95 5.01 -11.28
CA GLY A 204 -22.36 5.37 -11.43
C GLY A 204 -22.62 6.88 -11.53
N LYS A 205 -21.57 7.71 -11.67
CA LYS A 205 -21.63 9.17 -11.77
C LYS A 205 -21.71 9.65 -13.22
N HIS A 206 -22.65 9.10 -13.99
CA HIS A 206 -22.79 9.35 -15.44
C HIS A 206 -23.02 10.82 -15.81
N ASN A 207 -23.59 11.59 -14.89
CA ASN A 207 -23.93 13.00 -15.11
C ASN A 207 -22.76 13.95 -14.86
N LEU A 208 -21.66 13.45 -14.26
CA LEU A 208 -20.47 14.25 -13.98
C LEU A 208 -19.41 14.03 -15.08
N PRO A 209 -18.71 15.08 -15.51
CA PRO A 209 -17.52 14.96 -16.34
C PRO A 209 -16.50 14.04 -15.66
N GLN A 210 -15.83 13.24 -16.48
CA GLN A 210 -14.87 12.25 -16.02
C GLN A 210 -13.71 12.12 -17.00
N VAL A 211 -12.67 11.41 -16.58
CA VAL A 211 -11.62 10.87 -17.43
C VAL A 211 -11.57 9.36 -17.27
N VAL A 212 -11.13 8.66 -18.31
CA VAL A 212 -10.92 7.22 -18.26
C VAL A 212 -9.45 6.95 -18.02
N LEU A 213 -9.13 6.24 -16.94
CA LEU A 213 -7.79 5.79 -16.57
C LEU A 213 -7.62 4.33 -16.98
N GLY A 214 -6.78 4.08 -17.98
CA GLY A 214 -6.25 2.74 -18.26
C GLY A 214 -5.06 2.46 -17.35
N LEU A 215 -5.06 1.30 -16.70
CA LEU A 215 -3.94 0.86 -15.85
C LEU A 215 -3.43 -0.49 -16.36
N LEU A 216 -2.11 -0.59 -16.51
CA LEU A 216 -1.42 -1.84 -16.75
C LEU A 216 -0.81 -2.33 -15.46
N VAL A 217 -1.14 -3.56 -15.08
CA VAL A 217 -0.72 -4.16 -13.81
C VAL A 217 -0.12 -5.53 -14.10
N SER A 218 0.96 -5.89 -13.41
CA SER A 218 1.57 -7.22 -13.49
C SER A 218 0.99 -8.17 -12.44
N LYS A 219 1.53 -9.39 -12.42
CA LYS A 219 1.36 -10.35 -11.32
C LYS A 219 1.53 -9.67 -9.95
N ASP A 220 0.78 -10.17 -8.97
CA ASP A 220 0.69 -9.65 -7.60
C ASP A 220 0.15 -8.22 -7.46
N GLY A 221 -0.25 -7.56 -8.54
CA GLY A 221 -0.81 -6.20 -8.50
C GLY A 221 0.23 -5.10 -8.68
N TYR A 222 1.41 -5.37 -9.24
CA TYR A 222 2.42 -4.33 -9.46
C TYR A 222 2.03 -3.37 -10.60
N PRO A 223 1.94 -2.06 -10.36
CA PRO A 223 1.61 -1.13 -11.43
C PRO A 223 2.79 -0.98 -12.39
N LEU A 224 2.52 -1.13 -13.68
CA LEU A 224 3.52 -1.06 -14.74
C LEU A 224 3.47 0.30 -15.44
N SER A 225 2.30 0.67 -15.93
CA SER A 225 2.09 1.88 -16.72
C SER A 225 0.63 2.31 -16.60
N TYR A 226 0.35 3.56 -16.98
CA TYR A 226 -1.00 4.11 -17.01
C TYR A 226 -1.19 5.03 -18.21
N SER A 227 -2.43 5.25 -18.61
CA SER A 227 -2.78 6.27 -19.59
C SER A 227 -4.15 6.86 -19.30
N LEU A 228 -4.32 8.13 -19.64
CA LEU A 228 -5.57 8.85 -19.46
C LEU A 228 -6.22 9.14 -20.80
N PHE A 229 -7.53 8.98 -20.84
CA PHE A 229 -8.36 9.21 -22.01
C PHE A 229 -9.53 10.12 -21.65
N ASN A 230 -10.11 10.68 -22.71
CA ASN A 230 -11.33 11.45 -22.60
C ASN A 230 -12.47 10.63 -21.93
N GLY A 231 -13.27 11.28 -21.08
CA GLY A 231 -14.34 10.66 -20.30
C GLY A 231 -15.46 9.98 -21.09
N SER A 232 -15.64 10.36 -22.35
CA SER A 232 -16.62 9.77 -23.29
C SER A 232 -16.02 8.64 -24.14
N GLN A 233 -14.71 8.41 -24.05
CA GLN A 233 -14.03 7.41 -24.88
C GLN A 233 -14.53 6.01 -24.54
N TYR A 234 -14.93 5.29 -25.59
CA TYR A 234 -15.39 3.91 -25.43
C TYR A 234 -14.26 3.01 -24.96
N GLU A 235 -14.50 2.30 -23.83
CA GLU A 235 -13.49 1.49 -23.14
C GLU A 235 -12.76 0.51 -24.08
N ALA A 236 -13.48 -0.12 -25.02
CA ALA A 236 -12.85 -1.07 -25.94
C ALA A 236 -11.84 -0.43 -26.92
N ARG A 237 -11.83 0.90 -27.10
CA ARG A 237 -10.84 1.57 -27.96
C ARG A 237 -9.55 1.94 -27.22
N THR A 238 -9.49 1.74 -25.91
CA THR A 238 -8.36 2.18 -25.08
C THR A 238 -7.24 1.14 -24.96
N MET A 239 -7.58 -0.15 -25.03
CA MET A 239 -6.64 -1.23 -24.73
C MET A 239 -5.50 -1.33 -25.74
N ILE A 240 -5.79 -1.45 -27.04
CA ILE A 240 -4.77 -1.71 -28.07
C ILE A 240 -3.70 -0.62 -28.09
N PRO A 241 -4.04 0.69 -28.13
CA PRO A 241 -3.03 1.74 -28.13
C PRO A 241 -2.08 1.66 -26.93
N ILE A 242 -2.61 1.33 -25.74
CA ILE A 242 -1.80 1.23 -24.53
C ILE A 242 -0.91 0.00 -24.54
N VAL A 243 -1.44 -1.14 -24.96
CA VAL A 243 -0.65 -2.38 -25.03
C VAL A 243 0.47 -2.19 -26.06
N GLU A 244 0.20 -1.64 -27.24
CA GLU A 244 1.22 -1.36 -28.25
C GLU A 244 2.26 -0.35 -27.77
N ASP A 245 1.82 0.78 -27.21
CA ASP A 245 2.70 1.79 -26.61
C ASP A 245 3.59 1.17 -25.52
N PHE A 246 3.01 0.39 -24.62
CA PHE A 246 3.73 -0.26 -23.53
C PHE A 246 4.74 -1.29 -24.03
N VAL A 247 4.37 -2.11 -25.02
CA VAL A 247 5.28 -3.09 -25.62
C VAL A 247 6.44 -2.41 -26.32
N ASN A 248 6.15 -1.36 -27.10
CA ASN A 248 7.15 -0.63 -27.86
C ASN A 248 8.10 0.13 -26.93
N ARG A 249 7.58 0.83 -25.91
CA ARG A 249 8.39 1.61 -24.96
C ARG A 249 9.28 0.75 -24.07
N PHE A 250 8.84 -0.45 -23.68
CA PHE A 250 9.55 -1.29 -22.70
C PHE A 250 10.12 -2.59 -23.27
N GLU A 251 10.08 -2.76 -24.60
CA GLU A 251 10.57 -3.92 -25.36
C GLU A 251 10.13 -5.27 -24.76
N LEU A 252 8.84 -5.40 -24.48
CA LEU A 252 8.34 -6.60 -23.83
C LEU A 252 8.25 -7.77 -24.79
N LYS A 253 9.08 -8.77 -24.51
CA LYS A 253 9.11 -10.06 -25.20
C LYS A 253 8.48 -11.10 -24.27
N ASP A 254 7.58 -11.92 -24.81
CA ASP A 254 6.90 -13.02 -24.11
C ASP A 254 6.03 -12.61 -22.90
N PHE A 255 4.85 -12.05 -23.18
CA PHE A 255 3.85 -11.75 -22.15
C PHE A 255 2.45 -12.19 -22.60
N VAL A 256 1.57 -12.41 -21.63
CA VAL A 256 0.15 -12.71 -21.87
C VAL A 256 -0.70 -11.55 -21.38
N VAL A 257 -1.55 -11.02 -22.25
CA VAL A 257 -2.54 -9.98 -21.91
C VAL A 257 -3.78 -10.63 -21.31
N VAL A 258 -4.15 -10.24 -20.10
CA VAL A 258 -5.39 -10.69 -19.45
C VAL A 258 -6.34 -9.51 -19.33
N ALA A 259 -7.56 -9.67 -19.85
CA ALA A 259 -8.57 -8.62 -19.85
C ALA A 259 -9.99 -9.17 -19.68
N ASP A 260 -10.90 -8.34 -19.17
CA ASP A 260 -12.31 -8.70 -19.08
C ASP A 260 -12.93 -8.80 -20.49
N SER A 261 -13.85 -9.77 -20.63
CA SER A 261 -14.82 -9.89 -21.71
C SER A 261 -15.56 -8.60 -22.08
N GLY A 262 -15.68 -7.62 -21.16
CA GLY A 262 -16.26 -6.31 -21.41
C GLY A 262 -15.45 -5.44 -22.38
N LEU A 263 -14.12 -5.54 -22.32
CA LEU A 263 -13.17 -4.72 -23.07
C LEU A 263 -12.85 -5.29 -24.46
N MET A 264 -13.25 -6.54 -24.72
CA MET A 264 -12.89 -7.28 -25.92
C MET A 264 -14.00 -7.28 -26.95
N ASN A 265 -13.71 -6.70 -28.12
CA ASN A 265 -14.52 -6.82 -29.32
C ASN A 265 -13.73 -7.55 -30.42
N LYS A 266 -14.40 -7.94 -31.53
CA LYS A 266 -13.77 -8.66 -32.64
C LYS A 266 -12.56 -7.91 -33.23
N LYS A 267 -12.61 -6.57 -33.26
CA LYS A 267 -11.51 -5.73 -33.76
C LYS A 267 -10.28 -5.79 -32.87
N ASN A 268 -10.45 -5.72 -31.54
CA ASN A 268 -9.35 -5.83 -30.58
C ASN A 268 -8.70 -7.20 -30.64
N LEU A 269 -9.49 -8.28 -30.78
CA LEU A 269 -8.96 -9.63 -30.94
C LEU A 269 -8.13 -9.76 -32.22
N ALA A 270 -8.64 -9.28 -33.35
CA ALA A 270 -7.90 -9.29 -34.60
C ALA A 270 -6.58 -8.50 -34.51
N LEU A 271 -6.58 -7.35 -33.82
CA LEU A 271 -5.38 -6.54 -33.61
C LEU A 271 -4.36 -7.24 -32.71
N LEU A 272 -4.80 -7.90 -31.62
CA LEU A 272 -3.91 -8.71 -30.77
C LEU A 272 -3.29 -9.87 -31.56
N GLU A 273 -4.07 -10.54 -32.40
CA GLU A 273 -3.60 -11.64 -33.23
C GLU A 273 -2.63 -11.18 -34.32
N THR A 274 -2.91 -10.05 -34.97
CA THR A 274 -2.03 -9.45 -36.00
C THR A 274 -0.71 -8.98 -35.39
N GLY A 275 -0.74 -8.44 -34.17
CA GLY A 275 0.45 -8.08 -33.41
C GLY A 275 1.21 -9.26 -32.80
N GLY A 276 0.71 -10.50 -32.96
CA GLY A 276 1.34 -11.70 -32.41
C GLY A 276 1.24 -11.82 -30.88
N TYR A 277 0.40 -11.01 -30.23
CA TYR A 277 0.26 -10.98 -28.78
C TYR A 277 -0.54 -12.16 -28.26
N LYS A 278 -0.05 -12.75 -27.16
CA LYS A 278 -0.77 -13.80 -26.45
C LYS A 278 -1.78 -13.19 -25.49
N TYR A 279 -2.98 -13.78 -25.39
CA TYR A 279 -4.03 -13.23 -24.54
C TYR A 279 -4.91 -14.29 -23.86
N ILE A 280 -5.53 -13.92 -22.74
CA ILE A 280 -6.56 -14.67 -22.04
C ILE A 280 -7.72 -13.72 -21.74
N ILE A 281 -8.91 -14.06 -22.20
CA ILE A 281 -10.10 -13.23 -22.03
C ILE A 281 -11.31 -14.05 -21.58
N GLY A 282 -12.24 -13.40 -20.89
CA GLY A 282 -13.49 -14.06 -20.50
C GLY A 282 -14.38 -14.34 -21.71
N ALA A 283 -14.85 -15.56 -21.87
CA ALA A 283 -15.79 -15.90 -22.93
C ALA A 283 -17.22 -15.51 -22.55
N ARG A 284 -17.97 -14.93 -23.50
CA ARG A 284 -19.42 -14.71 -23.38
C ARG A 284 -20.17 -15.95 -23.86
N ILE A 285 -20.08 -17.04 -23.09
CA ILE A 285 -20.58 -18.38 -23.48
C ILE A 285 -22.06 -18.43 -23.89
N LYS A 286 -22.89 -17.53 -23.35
CA LYS A 286 -24.32 -17.43 -23.69
C LYS A 286 -24.59 -16.80 -25.06
N ASN A 287 -23.59 -16.13 -25.66
CA ASN A 287 -23.67 -15.46 -26.95
C ASN A 287 -23.01 -16.28 -28.07
N GLU A 288 -22.61 -17.52 -27.79
CA GLU A 288 -21.98 -18.41 -28.77
C GLU A 288 -22.98 -19.00 -29.77
N SER A 289 -22.51 -19.74 -30.77
CA SER A 289 -23.39 -20.47 -31.69
C SER A 289 -24.19 -21.56 -30.96
N GLU A 290 -25.39 -21.90 -31.45
CA GLU A 290 -26.24 -22.93 -30.83
C GLU A 290 -25.51 -24.28 -30.67
N ARG A 291 -24.68 -24.66 -31.66
CA ARG A 291 -23.83 -25.84 -31.57
C ARG A 291 -22.88 -25.79 -30.37
N ILE A 292 -22.21 -24.66 -30.14
CA ILE A 292 -21.32 -24.47 -28.99
C ILE A 292 -22.13 -24.46 -27.69
N LYS A 293 -23.30 -23.80 -27.65
CA LYS A 293 -24.15 -23.79 -26.44
C LYS A 293 -24.58 -25.19 -26.04
N GLN A 294 -25.05 -26.00 -26.99
CA GLN A 294 -25.44 -27.39 -26.75
C GLN A 294 -24.26 -28.22 -26.22
N TRP A 295 -23.08 -28.08 -26.84
CA TRP A 295 -21.86 -28.72 -26.36
C TRP A 295 -21.50 -28.30 -24.92
N ILE A 296 -21.53 -27.00 -24.61
CA ILE A 296 -21.23 -26.49 -23.26
C ILE A 296 -22.20 -27.08 -22.22
N LEU A 297 -23.49 -27.14 -22.55
CA LEU A 297 -24.52 -27.64 -21.65
C LEU A 297 -24.48 -29.16 -21.47
N SER A 298 -23.85 -29.91 -22.38
CA SER A 298 -23.64 -31.35 -22.25
C SER A 298 -22.39 -31.73 -21.47
N LEU A 299 -21.56 -30.77 -21.06
CA LEU A 299 -20.32 -31.04 -20.32
C LEU A 299 -20.59 -31.52 -18.90
N GLU A 300 -19.67 -32.33 -18.38
CA GLU A 300 -19.67 -32.74 -16.99
C GLU A 300 -19.33 -31.55 -16.09
N LYS A 301 -20.14 -31.34 -15.05
CA LYS A 301 -20.03 -30.20 -14.13
C LYS A 301 -19.23 -30.59 -12.90
N GLN A 302 -17.91 -30.71 -13.05
CA GLN A 302 -17.01 -31.06 -11.96
C GLN A 302 -15.96 -29.97 -11.73
N LYS A 303 -15.73 -29.61 -10.46
CA LYS A 303 -14.69 -28.66 -10.07
C LYS A 303 -13.30 -29.21 -10.43
N GLY A 304 -12.52 -28.41 -11.15
CA GLY A 304 -11.16 -28.78 -11.58
C GLY A 304 -11.10 -29.52 -12.91
N LEU A 305 -12.24 -29.96 -13.46
CA LEU A 305 -12.31 -30.48 -14.82
C LEU A 305 -12.50 -29.32 -15.80
N PHE A 306 -11.69 -29.31 -16.86
CA PHE A 306 -11.77 -28.34 -17.94
C PHE A 306 -12.00 -29.06 -19.26
N HIS A 307 -12.91 -28.51 -20.07
CA HIS A 307 -13.15 -28.97 -21.42
C HIS A 307 -12.81 -27.86 -22.40
N GLU A 308 -12.18 -28.21 -23.51
CA GLU A 308 -11.81 -27.22 -24.52
C GLU A 308 -12.21 -27.64 -25.93
N THR A 309 -12.44 -26.63 -26.76
CA THR A 309 -12.69 -26.81 -28.19
C THR A 309 -11.97 -25.72 -28.97
N LYS A 310 -11.61 -26.02 -30.22
CA LYS A 310 -10.98 -25.05 -31.12
C LYS A 310 -12.05 -24.14 -31.71
N LYS A 311 -11.80 -22.83 -31.68
CA LYS A 311 -12.65 -21.79 -32.26
C LYS A 311 -11.77 -20.88 -33.11
N ASP A 312 -11.83 -21.05 -34.42
CA ASP A 312 -10.97 -20.35 -35.38
C ASP A 312 -9.47 -20.53 -35.01
N ASN A 313 -8.76 -19.43 -34.76
CA ASN A 313 -7.35 -19.41 -34.33
C ASN A 313 -7.18 -19.44 -32.80
N THR A 314 -8.26 -19.67 -32.06
CA THR A 314 -8.31 -19.60 -30.60
C THR A 314 -8.81 -20.90 -29.98
N ARG A 315 -8.62 -21.04 -28.67
CA ARG A 315 -9.15 -22.10 -27.83
C ARG A 315 -10.26 -21.53 -26.97
N LEU A 316 -11.41 -22.19 -26.93
CA LEU A 316 -12.47 -21.94 -25.97
C LEU A 316 -12.37 -22.99 -24.87
N ILE A 317 -12.04 -22.55 -23.66
CA ILE A 317 -11.92 -23.40 -22.46
C ILE A 317 -13.13 -23.16 -21.58
N ILE A 318 -13.74 -24.22 -21.07
CA ILE A 318 -14.90 -24.19 -20.18
C ILE A 318 -14.53 -24.87 -18.87
N GLY A 319 -14.79 -24.19 -17.77
CA GLY A 319 -14.68 -24.74 -16.42
C GLY A 319 -15.98 -24.57 -15.64
N TYR A 320 -16.10 -25.38 -14.58
CA TYR A 320 -17.23 -25.34 -13.65
C TYR A 320 -16.75 -25.18 -12.20
N THR A 321 -17.51 -24.42 -11.38
CA THR A 321 -17.32 -24.38 -9.92
C THR A 321 -18.65 -24.25 -9.17
N ASP A 322 -18.78 -24.98 -8.05
CA ASP A 322 -19.96 -24.91 -7.18
C ASP A 322 -20.13 -23.53 -6.52
N GLU A 323 -19.03 -22.88 -6.16
CA GLU A 323 -19.01 -21.54 -5.58
C GLU A 323 -19.65 -20.52 -6.53
N ARG A 324 -19.31 -20.60 -7.82
CA ARG A 324 -19.91 -19.77 -8.85
C ARG A 324 -21.38 -20.16 -9.08
N ALA A 325 -21.72 -21.44 -9.11
CA ALA A 325 -23.11 -21.88 -9.26
C ALA A 325 -24.01 -21.32 -8.15
N ARG A 326 -23.54 -21.36 -6.90
CA ARG A 326 -24.26 -20.74 -5.76
C ARG A 326 -24.41 -19.23 -5.92
N LYS A 327 -23.36 -18.52 -6.36
CA LYS A 327 -23.39 -17.08 -6.58
C LYS A 327 -24.32 -16.68 -7.73
N ASP A 328 -24.29 -17.41 -8.84
CA ASP A 328 -25.14 -17.19 -10.01
C ASP A 328 -26.62 -17.42 -9.63
N ARG A 329 -26.92 -18.53 -8.93
CA ARG A 329 -28.25 -18.79 -8.36
C ARG A 329 -28.73 -17.67 -7.45
N TYR A 330 -27.92 -17.29 -6.47
CA TYR A 330 -28.27 -16.20 -5.55
C TYR A 330 -28.57 -14.89 -6.29
N ASN A 331 -27.74 -14.53 -7.27
CA ASN A 331 -27.94 -13.32 -8.08
C ASN A 331 -29.21 -13.39 -8.92
N ARG A 332 -29.51 -14.55 -9.53
CA ARG A 332 -30.75 -14.78 -10.28
C ARG A 332 -31.96 -14.66 -9.37
N ASP A 333 -31.99 -15.37 -8.24
CA ASP A 333 -33.10 -15.35 -7.29
C ASP A 333 -33.37 -13.94 -6.74
N LYS A 334 -32.29 -13.21 -6.40
CA LYS A 334 -32.38 -11.80 -5.97
C LYS A 334 -32.94 -10.91 -7.07
N GLY A 335 -32.56 -11.14 -8.33
CA GLY A 335 -33.10 -10.46 -9.49
C GLY A 335 -34.58 -10.72 -9.70
N ILE A 336 -34.98 -12.00 -9.65
CA ILE A 336 -36.38 -12.43 -9.81
C ILE A 336 -37.25 -11.87 -8.69
N LYS A 337 -36.81 -11.93 -7.43
CA LYS A 337 -37.54 -11.33 -6.29
C LYS A 337 -37.82 -9.85 -6.52
N ARG A 338 -36.84 -9.09 -7.04
CA ARG A 338 -37.01 -7.67 -7.36
C ARG A 338 -37.97 -7.45 -8.53
N LEU A 339 -37.85 -8.23 -9.60
CA LEU A 339 -38.78 -8.18 -10.74
C LEU A 339 -40.22 -8.43 -10.29
N ARG A 340 -40.44 -9.49 -9.50
CA ARG A 340 -41.76 -9.83 -8.94
C ARG A 340 -42.30 -8.72 -8.05
N SER A 341 -41.47 -8.09 -7.22
CA SER A 341 -41.88 -6.94 -6.41
C SER A 341 -42.22 -5.70 -7.25
N ALA A 342 -41.46 -5.41 -8.30
CA ALA A 342 -41.74 -4.28 -9.21
C ALA A 342 -42.98 -4.52 -10.08
N TYR A 343 -43.31 -5.78 -10.37
CA TYR A 343 -44.47 -6.16 -11.17
C TYR A 343 -45.81 -6.11 -10.40
N LYS A 344 -45.80 -5.97 -9.07
CA LYS A 344 -47.03 -5.95 -8.24
C LYS A 344 -48.03 -4.84 -8.59
N SER A 345 -47.61 -3.77 -9.25
CA SER A 345 -48.47 -2.64 -9.66
C SER A 345 -49.06 -2.76 -11.07
N GLY A 346 -48.81 -3.85 -11.81
CA GLY A 346 -49.47 -4.16 -13.08
C GLY A 346 -49.00 -3.38 -14.32
N THR A 347 -48.09 -2.41 -14.18
CA THR A 347 -47.47 -1.69 -15.30
C THR A 347 -45.96 -1.57 -15.10
N ILE A 348 -45.18 -1.96 -16.10
CA ILE A 348 -43.73 -1.72 -16.15
C ILE A 348 -43.45 -0.83 -17.37
N THR A 349 -42.89 0.35 -17.14
CA THR A 349 -42.42 1.25 -18.19
C THR A 349 -41.14 0.73 -18.84
N LYS A 350 -40.94 0.96 -20.16
CA LYS A 350 -39.68 0.61 -20.88
C LYS A 350 -38.40 1.13 -20.20
N LYS A 351 -38.48 2.23 -19.45
CA LYS A 351 -37.37 2.81 -18.67
C LYS A 351 -36.97 1.97 -17.44
N ASP A 352 -37.89 1.21 -16.85
CA ASP A 352 -37.63 0.34 -15.69
C ASP A 352 -37.07 -1.02 -16.12
N ILE A 353 -37.45 -1.47 -17.31
CA ILE A 353 -36.98 -2.70 -17.96
C ILE A 353 -35.44 -2.65 -18.13
N ASN A 354 -34.90 -1.58 -18.72
CA ASN A 354 -33.47 -1.51 -19.06
C ASN A 354 -32.48 -1.34 -17.89
N LYS A 355 -32.92 -1.30 -16.63
CA LYS A 355 -31.98 -1.27 -15.49
C LYS A 355 -31.48 -2.68 -15.15
N ARG A 356 -30.21 -2.93 -15.46
CA ARG A 356 -29.37 -4.00 -14.86
C ARG A 356 -29.62 -5.44 -15.33
N GLY A 357 -30.05 -5.65 -16.58
CA GLY A 357 -29.90 -6.94 -17.28
C GLY A 357 -30.97 -7.99 -17.01
N TYR A 358 -32.11 -7.62 -16.44
CA TYR A 358 -33.22 -8.54 -16.13
C TYR A 358 -34.20 -8.75 -17.29
N ASN A 359 -34.01 -8.04 -18.41
CA ASN A 359 -34.81 -8.15 -19.63
C ASN A 359 -34.91 -9.58 -20.18
N LYS A 360 -33.87 -10.38 -19.97
CA LYS A 360 -33.80 -11.75 -20.48
C LYS A 360 -34.92 -12.64 -19.94
N PHE A 361 -35.50 -12.31 -18.78
CA PHE A 361 -36.60 -13.07 -18.17
C PHE A 361 -38.00 -12.59 -18.55
N LEU A 362 -38.11 -11.57 -19.43
CA LEU A 362 -39.38 -10.93 -19.75
C LEU A 362 -39.86 -11.28 -21.17
N GLU A 363 -41.15 -11.54 -21.31
CA GLU A 363 -41.84 -11.71 -22.58
C GLU A 363 -42.81 -10.54 -22.82
N LEU A 364 -42.74 -9.98 -24.02
CA LEU A 364 -43.64 -8.91 -24.48
C LEU A 364 -44.79 -9.57 -25.25
N SER A 365 -46.02 -9.42 -24.77
CA SER A 365 -47.21 -9.71 -25.57
C SER A 365 -47.54 -8.52 -26.49
N GLU A 366 -48.25 -8.77 -27.60
CA GLU A 366 -48.68 -7.76 -28.58
C GLU A 366 -49.47 -6.59 -27.95
N ASN A 367 -50.03 -6.79 -26.76
CA ASN A 367 -50.78 -5.79 -25.98
C ASN A 367 -50.02 -5.32 -24.73
N VAL A 368 -48.80 -4.79 -24.86
CA VAL A 368 -48.02 -4.06 -23.81
C VAL A 368 -48.04 -4.73 -22.42
N THR A 369 -48.18 -6.06 -22.35
CA THR A 369 -48.19 -6.79 -21.07
C THR A 369 -46.86 -7.52 -20.97
N VAL A 370 -46.09 -7.20 -19.94
CA VAL A 370 -44.76 -7.78 -19.73
C VAL A 370 -44.91 -8.97 -18.78
N LYS A 371 -44.78 -10.21 -19.24
CA LYS A 371 -44.83 -11.40 -18.36
C LYS A 371 -43.43 -11.89 -18.01
N ILE A 372 -43.25 -12.40 -16.78
CA ILE A 372 -42.03 -13.12 -16.38
C ILE A 372 -42.12 -14.54 -16.93
N SER A 373 -41.12 -14.96 -17.70
CA SER A 373 -41.04 -16.28 -18.33
C SER A 373 -40.27 -17.25 -17.43
N GLU A 374 -40.96 -18.25 -16.87
CA GLU A 374 -40.37 -19.29 -16.04
C GLU A 374 -39.44 -20.23 -16.84
N ASP A 375 -39.72 -20.43 -18.13
CA ASP A 375 -38.86 -21.24 -19.00
C ASP A 375 -37.50 -20.58 -19.21
N ARG A 376 -37.47 -19.26 -19.41
CA ARG A 376 -36.20 -18.51 -19.51
C ARG A 376 -35.42 -18.48 -18.20
N ILE A 377 -36.09 -18.62 -17.06
CA ILE A 377 -35.45 -18.77 -15.75
C ILE A 377 -34.78 -20.15 -15.67
N ARG A 378 -35.50 -21.23 -16.00
CA ARG A 378 -34.97 -22.60 -16.04
C ARG A 378 -33.82 -22.74 -17.04
N ASP A 379 -33.90 -22.06 -18.18
CA ASP A 379 -32.80 -22.07 -19.14
C ASP A 379 -31.57 -21.34 -18.61
N ASP A 380 -31.73 -20.26 -17.85
CA ASP A 380 -30.61 -19.54 -17.22
C ASP A 380 -29.95 -20.37 -16.10
N GLU A 381 -30.73 -21.17 -15.36
CA GLU A 381 -30.25 -22.11 -14.32
C GLU A 381 -29.25 -23.13 -14.86
N LYS A 382 -29.46 -23.60 -16.09
CA LYS A 382 -28.56 -24.59 -16.73
C LYS A 382 -27.12 -24.08 -16.85
N TRP A 383 -26.94 -22.77 -16.89
CA TRP A 383 -25.63 -22.12 -17.03
C TRP A 383 -24.91 -21.84 -15.71
N ASP A 384 -25.55 -22.09 -14.57
CA ASP A 384 -24.96 -21.80 -13.26
C ASP A 384 -23.63 -22.52 -13.09
N GLY A 385 -22.61 -21.76 -12.67
CA GLY A 385 -21.28 -22.29 -12.38
C GLY A 385 -20.38 -22.47 -13.58
N LEU A 386 -20.92 -22.44 -14.81
CA LEU A 386 -20.13 -22.51 -16.04
C LEU A 386 -19.45 -21.16 -16.33
N LYS A 387 -18.15 -21.22 -16.63
CA LYS A 387 -17.35 -20.08 -17.05
C LYS A 387 -16.49 -20.48 -18.23
N GLY A 388 -16.47 -19.64 -19.26
CA GLY A 388 -15.60 -19.82 -20.40
C GLY A 388 -14.47 -18.80 -20.47
N TYR A 389 -13.40 -19.20 -21.15
CA TYR A 389 -12.19 -18.43 -21.41
C TYR A 389 -11.81 -18.60 -22.88
N ILE A 390 -11.42 -17.52 -23.56
CA ILE A 390 -10.88 -17.57 -24.93
C ILE A 390 -9.40 -17.17 -24.86
N THR A 391 -8.54 -17.96 -25.52
CA THR A 391 -7.09 -17.73 -25.54
C THR A 391 -6.45 -18.24 -26.82
N ASN A 392 -5.34 -17.62 -27.22
CA ASN A 392 -4.42 -18.09 -28.27
C ASN A 392 -3.07 -18.60 -27.69
N THR A 393 -3.01 -18.81 -26.37
CA THR A 393 -1.84 -19.34 -25.67
C THR A 393 -1.77 -20.88 -25.77
N HIS A 394 -0.57 -21.41 -25.56
CA HIS A 394 -0.33 -22.86 -25.42
C HIS A 394 -0.36 -23.31 -23.95
N LEU A 395 -0.78 -22.44 -23.03
CA LEU A 395 -0.85 -22.76 -21.61
C LEU A 395 -1.92 -23.85 -21.36
N PRO A 396 -1.71 -24.73 -20.37
CA PRO A 396 -2.72 -25.64 -19.86
C PRO A 396 -3.99 -24.90 -19.40
N ALA A 397 -5.15 -25.56 -19.50
CA ALA A 397 -6.45 -24.94 -19.22
C ALA A 397 -6.61 -24.46 -17.77
N ASP A 398 -6.03 -25.19 -16.82
CA ASP A 398 -5.98 -24.85 -15.40
C ASP A 398 -5.15 -23.58 -15.16
N GLU A 399 -3.99 -23.45 -15.82
CA GLU A 399 -3.14 -22.26 -15.73
C GLU A 399 -3.80 -21.04 -16.37
N VAL A 400 -4.49 -21.21 -17.51
CA VAL A 400 -5.29 -20.14 -18.14
C VAL A 400 -6.40 -19.65 -17.20
N CYS A 401 -7.12 -20.58 -16.56
CA CYS A 401 -8.14 -20.25 -15.58
C CYS A 401 -7.55 -19.51 -14.38
N LYS A 402 -6.43 -19.98 -13.85
CA LYS A 402 -5.72 -19.36 -12.72
C LYS A 402 -5.27 -17.94 -13.05
N GLN A 403 -4.60 -17.73 -14.18
CA GLN A 403 -4.14 -16.40 -14.62
C GLN A 403 -5.30 -15.45 -14.88
N TYR A 404 -6.41 -15.92 -15.47
CA TYR A 404 -7.61 -15.09 -15.59
C TYR A 404 -8.20 -14.74 -14.23
N ASN A 405 -8.24 -15.69 -13.30
CA ASN A 405 -8.78 -15.43 -11.97
C ASN A 405 -7.98 -14.34 -11.26
N GLU A 406 -6.66 -14.25 -11.46
CA GLU A 406 -5.81 -13.17 -10.94
C GLU A 406 -6.20 -11.76 -11.43
N LEU A 407 -7.11 -11.59 -12.40
CA LEU A 407 -7.62 -10.29 -12.83
C LEU A 407 -8.15 -9.44 -11.65
N TRP A 408 -8.61 -10.06 -10.54
CA TRP A 408 -9.01 -9.34 -9.32
C TRP A 408 -7.91 -8.44 -8.74
N VAL A 409 -6.63 -8.69 -9.04
CA VAL A 409 -5.52 -7.83 -8.59
C VAL A 409 -5.62 -6.41 -9.12
N ILE A 410 -6.18 -6.21 -10.32
CA ILE A 410 -6.39 -4.87 -10.89
C ILE A 410 -7.52 -4.14 -10.17
N GLU A 411 -8.59 -4.85 -9.80
CA GLU A 411 -9.68 -4.28 -8.99
C GLU A 411 -9.16 -3.86 -7.61
N ARG A 412 -8.28 -4.68 -7.01
CA ARG A 412 -7.60 -4.32 -5.77
C ARG A 412 -6.72 -3.07 -5.95
N ALA A 413 -5.97 -2.98 -7.04
CA ALA A 413 -5.16 -1.81 -7.37
C ALA A 413 -6.04 -0.55 -7.43
N TYR A 414 -7.14 -0.59 -8.17
CA TYR A 414 -8.07 0.54 -8.23
C TYR A 414 -8.69 0.88 -6.89
N ARG A 415 -9.02 -0.10 -6.05
CA ARG A 415 -9.56 0.14 -4.71
C ARG A 415 -8.57 0.88 -3.82
N ILE A 416 -7.28 0.51 -3.87
CA ILE A 416 -6.23 1.19 -3.08
C ILE A 416 -6.00 2.60 -3.63
N THR A 417 -5.85 2.74 -4.95
CA THR A 417 -5.59 4.04 -5.59
C THR A 417 -6.74 5.03 -5.41
N LYS A 418 -7.99 4.58 -5.54
CA LYS A 418 -9.18 5.45 -5.36
C LYS A 418 -9.57 5.66 -3.90
N GLY A 419 -9.34 4.67 -3.04
CA GLY A 419 -9.70 4.70 -1.63
C GLY A 419 -8.56 5.22 -0.77
N THR A 420 -7.61 4.34 -0.44
CA THR A 420 -6.49 4.64 0.47
C THR A 420 -5.64 5.84 0.03
N LEU A 421 -5.34 5.96 -1.26
CA LEU A 421 -4.50 7.05 -1.78
C LEU A 421 -5.31 8.27 -2.22
N GLU A 422 -6.64 8.21 -2.14
CA GLU A 422 -7.59 9.26 -2.55
C GLU A 422 -7.18 9.97 -3.85
N MET A 423 -6.99 9.19 -4.92
CA MET A 423 -6.88 9.74 -6.27
C MET A 423 -8.12 10.56 -6.65
N ARG A 424 -9.22 10.33 -5.93
CA ARG A 424 -10.38 11.22 -5.85
C ARG A 424 -10.62 11.55 -4.37
N PRO A 425 -11.03 12.79 -4.03
CA PRO A 425 -11.44 13.88 -4.93
C PRO A 425 -10.31 14.51 -5.76
N MET A 426 -10.62 14.91 -7.00
CA MET A 426 -9.67 15.52 -7.93
C MET A 426 -9.84 17.04 -7.94
N PHE A 427 -8.82 17.75 -7.47
CA PHE A 427 -8.83 19.22 -7.32
C PHE A 427 -8.16 19.98 -8.49
N HIS A 428 -7.71 19.26 -9.52
CA HIS A 428 -7.05 19.85 -10.69
C HIS A 428 -7.96 19.84 -11.90
N PHE A 429 -7.94 20.93 -12.67
CA PHE A 429 -8.85 21.17 -13.80
C PHE A 429 -8.14 21.20 -15.16
N THR A 430 -6.83 21.44 -15.19
CA THR A 430 -6.07 21.39 -16.45
C THR A 430 -5.59 19.97 -16.74
N PRO A 431 -5.62 19.49 -18.00
CA PRO A 431 -5.17 18.14 -18.35
C PRO A 431 -3.78 17.81 -17.82
N LYS A 432 -2.83 18.73 -18.01
CA LYS A 432 -1.43 18.57 -17.53
C LYS A 432 -1.32 18.27 -16.04
N ARG A 433 -2.09 18.99 -15.20
CA ARG A 433 -2.03 18.83 -13.74
C ARG A 433 -2.86 17.65 -13.26
N ILE A 434 -3.94 17.30 -13.96
CA ILE A 434 -4.68 16.05 -13.73
C ILE A 434 -3.75 14.87 -13.95
N GLU A 435 -3.04 14.83 -15.08
CA GLU A 435 -2.08 13.78 -15.41
C GLU A 435 -0.91 13.73 -14.42
N ALA A 436 -0.38 14.88 -14.00
CA ALA A 436 0.66 14.93 -12.97
C ALA A 436 0.17 14.40 -11.61
N HIS A 437 -1.06 14.70 -11.21
CA HIS A 437 -1.66 14.15 -10.00
C HIS A 437 -1.82 12.63 -10.10
N VAL A 438 -2.27 12.14 -11.26
CA VAL A 438 -2.38 10.70 -11.54
C VAL A 438 -1.01 10.02 -11.44
N CYS A 439 0.04 10.66 -11.96
CA CYS A 439 1.42 10.21 -11.83
C CYS A 439 1.83 10.05 -10.35
N ILE A 440 1.57 11.05 -9.51
CA ILE A 440 1.86 11.00 -8.07
C ILE A 440 1.11 9.83 -7.40
N CYS A 441 -0.17 9.63 -7.71
CA CYS A 441 -0.94 8.50 -7.19
C CYS A 441 -0.41 7.15 -7.68
N PHE A 442 0.08 7.07 -8.91
CA PHE A 442 0.73 5.88 -9.46
C PHE A 442 2.01 5.54 -8.71
N VAL A 443 2.89 6.53 -8.48
CA VAL A 443 4.12 6.35 -7.67
C VAL A 443 3.78 5.97 -6.25
N ALA A 444 2.80 6.64 -5.63
CA ALA A 444 2.33 6.31 -4.29
C ALA A 444 1.80 4.88 -4.19
N TYR A 445 1.06 4.42 -5.20
CA TYR A 445 0.60 3.03 -5.26
C TYR A 445 1.75 2.04 -5.40
N LYS A 446 2.76 2.37 -6.22
CA LYS A 446 3.97 1.54 -6.37
C LYS A 446 4.73 1.41 -5.04
N VAL A 447 4.94 2.52 -4.32
CA VAL A 447 5.57 2.54 -2.99
C VAL A 447 4.75 1.74 -1.98
N TYR A 448 3.42 1.94 -1.94
CA TYR A 448 2.53 1.18 -1.07
C TYR A 448 2.62 -0.33 -1.34
N LYS A 449 2.61 -0.71 -2.63
CA LYS A 449 2.67 -2.11 -3.06
C LYS A 449 4.01 -2.75 -2.72
N GLU A 450 5.09 -1.99 -2.79
CA GLU A 450 6.41 -2.49 -2.43
C GLU A 450 6.57 -2.65 -0.93
N LEU A 451 6.08 -1.70 -0.14
CA LEU A 451 6.00 -1.87 1.31
C LEU A 451 5.19 -3.12 1.68
N GLU A 452 4.06 -3.40 1.00
CA GLU A 452 3.31 -4.64 1.21
C GLU A 452 4.17 -5.90 0.95
N ARG A 453 4.98 -5.92 -0.13
CA ARG A 453 5.87 -7.06 -0.42
C ARG A 453 6.93 -7.21 0.66
N ILE A 454 7.58 -6.12 1.07
CA ILE A 454 8.64 -6.13 2.08
C ILE A 454 8.13 -6.65 3.42
N LEU A 455 6.94 -6.20 3.85
CA LEU A 455 6.31 -6.71 5.06
C LEU A 455 6.07 -8.22 4.98
N LYS A 456 5.61 -8.72 3.82
CA LYS A 456 5.36 -10.14 3.61
C LYS A 456 6.65 -10.97 3.61
N ILE A 457 7.72 -10.51 2.97
CA ILE A 457 9.00 -11.24 2.90
C ILE A 457 9.73 -11.22 4.26
N SER A 458 9.52 -10.17 5.04
CA SER A 458 10.12 -10.00 6.37
C SER A 458 9.28 -10.64 7.49
N ASP A 459 8.25 -11.40 7.14
CA ASP A 459 7.30 -12.05 8.06
C ASP A 459 6.65 -11.10 9.09
N ILE A 460 6.46 -9.83 8.71
CA ILE A 460 5.77 -8.84 9.53
C ILE A 460 4.27 -8.97 9.28
N ASN A 461 3.57 -9.62 10.21
CA ASN A 461 2.12 -9.85 10.13
C ASN A 461 1.28 -8.59 10.48
N LEU A 462 1.52 -7.50 9.76
CA LEU A 462 0.77 -6.24 9.85
C LEU A 462 0.39 -5.76 8.45
N SER A 463 -0.79 -5.15 8.30
CA SER A 463 -1.13 -4.48 7.05
C SER A 463 -0.31 -3.20 6.88
N VAL A 464 -0.12 -2.76 5.63
CA VAL A 464 0.56 -1.50 5.32
C VAL A 464 -0.07 -0.33 6.09
N ASP A 465 -1.40 -0.21 6.09
CA ASP A 465 -2.11 0.86 6.80
C ASP A 465 -1.81 0.83 8.31
N LYS A 466 -1.67 -0.37 8.90
CA LYS A 466 -1.33 -0.52 10.31
C LYS A 466 0.10 -0.08 10.58
N VAL A 467 1.05 -0.49 9.75
CA VAL A 467 2.45 -0.06 9.83
C VAL A 467 2.55 1.46 9.71
N LEU A 468 1.88 2.07 8.73
CA LEU A 468 1.84 3.53 8.56
C LEU A 468 1.23 4.23 9.78
N SER A 469 0.16 3.67 10.37
CA SER A 469 -0.43 4.24 11.59
C SER A 469 0.52 4.25 12.79
N ILE A 470 1.39 3.25 12.90
CA ILE A 470 2.44 3.17 13.93
C ILE A 470 3.58 4.13 13.57
N ALA A 471 3.99 4.18 12.30
CA ALA A 471 5.04 5.08 11.84
C ALA A 471 4.69 6.56 12.02
N LYS A 472 3.41 6.92 11.95
CA LYS A 472 2.91 8.28 12.24
C LYS A 472 3.18 8.75 13.68
N THR A 473 3.31 7.83 14.64
CA THR A 473 3.56 8.16 16.05
C THR A 473 5.04 8.10 16.44
N ILE A 474 5.93 7.75 15.49
CA ILE A 474 7.37 7.73 15.71
C ILE A 474 7.93 9.13 15.49
N THR A 475 8.67 9.62 16.48
CA THR A 475 9.33 10.93 16.46
C THR A 475 10.83 10.81 16.29
N THR A 476 11.44 11.84 15.72
CA THR A 476 12.89 12.02 15.68
C THR A 476 13.25 13.30 16.43
N ILE A 477 14.18 13.19 17.38
CA ILE A 477 14.70 14.34 18.13
C ILE A 477 16.02 14.78 17.49
N LYS A 478 16.15 16.07 17.19
CA LYS A 478 17.40 16.73 16.79
C LYS A 478 17.98 17.46 17.99
N ILE A 479 19.20 17.12 18.38
CA ILE A 479 19.87 17.65 19.56
C ILE A 479 21.17 18.31 19.10
N ARG A 480 21.38 19.57 19.48
CA ARG A 480 22.62 20.28 19.23
C ARG A 480 23.61 19.98 20.35
N LEU A 481 24.78 19.45 20.01
CA LEU A 481 25.84 19.19 20.98
C LEU A 481 26.55 20.50 21.34
N PRO A 482 26.53 20.95 22.61
CA PRO A 482 26.97 22.32 22.94
C PRO A 482 28.47 22.54 22.74
N SER A 483 29.28 21.51 22.99
CA SER A 483 30.74 21.61 22.88
C SER A 483 31.25 21.57 21.44
N SER A 484 30.55 20.90 20.53
CA SER A 484 31.00 20.72 19.14
C SER A 484 30.14 21.47 18.11
N GLY A 485 28.97 21.98 18.51
CA GLY A 485 27.98 22.60 17.62
C GLY A 485 27.30 21.63 16.66
N THR A 486 27.68 20.35 16.67
CA THR A 486 27.13 19.33 15.74
C THR A 486 25.72 18.91 16.15
N ILE A 487 24.87 18.60 15.18
CA ILE A 487 23.52 18.11 15.42
C ILE A 487 23.55 16.57 15.42
N LYS A 488 23.06 15.97 16.50
CA LYS A 488 22.76 14.54 16.57
C LYS A 488 21.27 14.30 16.42
N THR A 489 20.92 13.29 15.64
CA THR A 489 19.54 12.88 15.42
C THR A 489 19.29 11.51 16.06
N LYS A 490 18.12 11.34 16.67
CA LYS A 490 17.70 10.04 17.23
C LYS A 490 16.22 9.79 16.98
N THR A 491 15.90 8.71 16.28
CA THR A 491 14.53 8.23 16.09
C THR A 491 14.08 7.40 17.31
N MET A 492 12.88 7.70 17.80
CA MET A 492 12.38 7.29 19.11
C MET A 492 11.40 6.11 19.00
N LEU A 493 11.92 4.90 19.11
CA LEU A 493 11.15 3.64 19.07
C LEU A 493 10.72 3.20 20.47
N LEU A 494 9.92 4.03 21.14
CA LEU A 494 9.65 3.94 22.57
C LEU A 494 8.59 2.89 22.96
N THR A 495 7.53 2.74 22.15
CA THR A 495 6.38 1.90 22.51
C THR A 495 6.55 0.45 22.03
N PRO A 496 5.85 -0.54 22.62
CA PRO A 496 5.82 -1.90 22.07
C PRO A 496 5.37 -1.95 20.60
N LYS A 497 4.46 -1.06 20.20
CA LYS A 497 4.04 -0.91 18.79
C LYS A 497 5.17 -0.40 17.91
N HIS A 498 6.00 0.55 18.37
CA HIS A 498 7.16 1.01 17.58
C HIS A 498 8.18 -0.13 17.43
N LYS A 499 8.41 -0.89 18.52
CA LYS A 499 9.31 -2.05 18.50
C LYS A 499 8.86 -3.14 17.52
N SER A 500 7.55 -3.31 17.29
CA SER A 500 7.07 -4.30 16.32
C SER A 500 7.40 -3.94 14.86
N ILE A 501 7.84 -2.71 14.58
CA ILE A 501 8.26 -2.28 13.23
C ILE A 501 9.69 -1.71 13.22
N SER A 502 10.45 -1.86 14.30
CA SER A 502 11.77 -1.23 14.46
C SER A 502 12.77 -1.63 13.38
N MET A 503 12.68 -2.87 12.88
CA MET A 503 13.54 -3.40 11.82
C MET A 503 13.44 -2.57 10.53
N LEU A 504 12.27 -1.98 10.24
CA LEU A 504 12.08 -1.13 9.06
C LEU A 504 12.80 0.23 9.15
N PHE A 505 13.33 0.57 10.34
CA PHE A 505 14.10 1.80 10.59
C PHE A 505 15.61 1.53 10.74
N ASP A 506 16.05 0.29 10.52
CA ASP A 506 17.46 -0.08 10.49
C ASP A 506 17.98 -0.01 9.05
N GLU A 507 19.02 0.77 8.78
CA GLU A 507 19.64 0.85 7.46
C GLU A 507 20.20 -0.50 6.97
N ASN A 508 20.64 -1.36 7.88
CA ASN A 508 21.19 -2.67 7.51
C ASN A 508 20.11 -3.62 7.00
N PHE A 509 18.86 -3.45 7.46
CA PHE A 509 17.73 -4.22 6.94
C PHE A 509 17.53 -3.94 5.44
N TRP A 510 17.56 -2.67 5.04
CA TRP A 510 17.33 -2.27 3.64
C TRP A 510 18.45 -2.70 2.69
N LYS A 511 19.67 -2.90 3.20
CA LYS A 511 20.79 -3.45 2.41
C LYS A 511 20.61 -4.93 2.01
N THR A 512 19.63 -5.63 2.57
CA THR A 512 19.40 -7.04 2.26
C THR A 512 18.54 -7.28 1.01
N PHE A 513 17.95 -6.22 0.45
CA PHE A 513 16.99 -6.30 -0.66
C PHE A 513 17.58 -5.95 -2.03
#